data_AF-A0A2T2WII8-F1
#
_entry.id   AF-A0A2T2WII8-F1
#
_cell.length_a   1.000
_cell.length_b   1.000
_cell.length_c   1.000
_cell.angle_alpha   90.00
_cell.angle_beta   90.00
_cell.angle_gamma   90.00
#
_symmetry.space_group_name_H-M   'P 1'
#
loop_
_entity.id
_entity.type
_entity.pdbx_description
1 polymer ?
#
loop_
_entity_poly.entity_id
_entity_poly.type
_entity_poly.pdbx_seq_one_letter_code
_entity_poly.pdbx_strand_id
1 'polypeptide(L)'
;MPSRQTIAIVNGQWTVRDMSGMVMPMDRLVALRDVPVEVATHPLWVWEEDQWVIVWPELNFRISERRLRILLMRWVLISMSLRRAKPGQGSLADSSKSEGIMSSNWENLFNLSSRRFAVCGGWAVNYYARPRYTQDLDIVILIQDIERWDAFLQDQGWHRTGQLSIGGWTYTNGTLELDVLAINDSWVSQAINEAQNNVRDGIPILPLPWLVLMKLNAGRTGDQADISRMLGTLSLAEFQQVIQILAPWTSAEDREDLDALYQLGQLEIQSE
;
A
#
# COMPACT_ATOMS: atom_id res chain seq x y z
N MET A 1 -10.33 11.14 22.71
CA MET A 1 -11.40 11.46 21.73
C MET A 1 -10.74 11.64 20.38
N PRO A 2 -11.19 10.96 19.31
CA PRO A 2 -10.63 11.22 17.98
C PRO A 2 -11.00 12.63 17.54
N SER A 3 -10.03 13.33 16.98
CA SER A 3 -10.15 14.73 16.57
C SER A 3 -11.13 14.88 15.41
N ARG A 4 -12.18 15.68 15.62
CA ARG A 4 -13.21 15.95 14.60
C ARG A 4 -12.58 16.64 13.39
N GLN A 5 -12.62 15.99 12.22
CA GLN A 5 -12.37 16.68 10.94
C GLN A 5 -13.56 17.61 10.65
N THR A 6 -13.29 18.81 10.14
CA THR A 6 -14.35 19.78 9.83
C THR A 6 -14.54 19.82 8.32
N ILE A 7 -15.74 19.43 7.87
CA ILE A 7 -16.16 19.60 6.48
C ILE A 7 -16.83 20.97 6.41
N ALA A 8 -16.29 21.88 5.59
CA ALA A 8 -16.73 23.27 5.50
C ALA A 8 -16.92 23.70 4.04
N ILE A 9 -17.82 24.64 3.80
CA ILE A 9 -17.96 25.29 2.48
C ILE A 9 -17.07 26.55 2.49
N VAL A 10 -16.11 26.63 1.58
CA VAL A 10 -15.26 27.80 1.36
C VAL A 10 -15.49 28.27 -0.06
N ASN A 11 -15.96 29.52 -0.23
CA ASN A 11 -16.23 30.12 -1.55
C ASN A 11 -17.18 29.31 -2.46
N GLY A 12 -18.19 28.66 -1.89
CA GLY A 12 -19.14 27.83 -2.65
C GLY A 12 -18.61 26.44 -3.04
N GLN A 13 -17.38 26.10 -2.63
CA GLN A 13 -16.82 24.77 -2.78
C GLN A 13 -16.77 24.07 -1.43
N TRP A 14 -17.24 22.83 -1.37
CA TRP A 14 -17.09 21.98 -0.21
C TRP A 14 -15.60 21.64 -0.03
N THR A 15 -15.14 21.64 1.21
CA THR A 15 -13.74 21.42 1.59
C THR A 15 -13.66 20.52 2.81
N VAL A 16 -12.76 19.54 2.78
CA VAL A 16 -12.40 18.76 3.97
C VAL A 16 -11.18 19.42 4.60
N ARG A 17 -11.32 19.92 5.83
CA ARG A 17 -10.19 20.33 6.67
C ARG A 17 -9.84 19.25 7.67
N ASP A 18 -8.61 18.76 7.56
CA ASP A 18 -7.96 18.07 8.66
C ASP A 18 -7.34 19.08 9.66
N MET A 19 -6.75 18.58 10.76
CA MET A 19 -6.12 19.44 11.76
C MET A 19 -4.88 20.21 11.24
N SER A 20 -4.34 19.86 10.07
CA SER A 20 -3.22 20.59 9.45
C SER A 20 -3.66 21.82 8.67
N GLY A 21 -4.98 22.06 8.56
CA GLY A 21 -5.55 23.17 7.79
C GLY A 21 -5.56 22.92 6.28
N MET A 22 -5.31 21.69 5.85
CA MET A 22 -5.31 21.28 4.45
C MET A 22 -6.72 21.32 3.86
N VAL A 23 -6.86 21.79 2.62
CA VAL A 23 -8.15 22.02 1.96
C VAL A 23 -8.18 21.19 0.68
N MET A 24 -9.00 20.14 0.64
CA MET A 24 -9.28 19.41 -0.61
C MET A 24 -10.60 19.90 -1.22
N PRO A 25 -10.62 20.24 -2.52
CA PRO A 25 -11.85 20.48 -3.27
C PRO A 25 -12.76 19.25 -3.30
N MET A 26 -14.04 19.40 -2.94
CA MET A 26 -14.98 18.28 -2.92
C MET A 26 -15.40 17.79 -4.31
N ASP A 27 -15.17 18.55 -5.39
CA ASP A 27 -15.34 18.04 -6.76
C ASP A 27 -14.46 16.81 -7.03
N ARG A 28 -13.30 16.70 -6.36
CA ARG A 28 -12.46 15.48 -6.34
C ARG A 28 -12.99 14.36 -5.44
N LEU A 29 -13.80 14.70 -4.43
CA LEU A 29 -14.56 13.74 -3.63
C LEU A 29 -15.92 13.37 -4.25
N VAL A 30 -16.43 14.16 -5.19
CA VAL A 30 -17.72 13.96 -5.87
C VAL A 30 -17.51 13.30 -7.25
N ALA A 31 -16.29 13.33 -7.81
CA ALA A 31 -15.88 12.41 -8.88
C ALA A 31 -16.08 10.91 -8.51
N LEU A 32 -16.38 10.62 -7.24
CA LEU A 32 -16.85 9.33 -6.71
C LEU A 32 -18.23 8.84 -7.23
N ARG A 33 -18.97 9.63 -8.03
CA ARG A 33 -20.01 9.24 -9.02
C ARG A 33 -20.73 10.50 -9.55
N ASP A 34 -21.35 10.41 -10.73
CA ASP A 34 -22.18 11.44 -11.38
C ASP A 34 -23.33 11.96 -10.48
N VAL A 35 -23.06 12.89 -9.56
CA VAL A 35 -24.08 13.52 -8.73
C VAL A 35 -23.97 15.04 -8.82
N PRO A 36 -25.04 15.74 -9.23
CA PRO A 36 -25.05 17.20 -9.25
C PRO A 36 -24.75 17.79 -7.87
N VAL A 37 -23.76 18.68 -7.84
CA VAL A 37 -23.19 19.35 -6.65
C VAL A 37 -24.23 20.12 -5.82
N GLU A 38 -25.40 20.41 -6.38
CA GLU A 38 -26.48 21.16 -5.72
C GLU A 38 -27.25 20.38 -4.62
N VAL A 39 -27.05 19.07 -4.47
CA VAL A 39 -27.88 18.23 -3.57
C VAL A 39 -27.14 17.67 -2.34
N ALA A 40 -25.85 17.99 -2.11
CA ALA A 40 -25.12 17.40 -1.00
C ALA A 40 -25.57 17.97 0.37
N THR A 41 -26.45 17.26 1.06
CA THR A 41 -26.76 17.45 2.48
C THR A 41 -25.54 17.15 3.36
N HIS A 42 -25.61 17.58 4.63
CA HIS A 42 -24.52 17.41 5.59
C HIS A 42 -24.14 15.92 5.76
N PRO A 43 -22.84 15.55 5.64
CA PRO A 43 -22.39 14.20 5.93
C PRO A 43 -22.71 13.81 7.36
N LEU A 44 -23.07 12.53 7.55
CA LEU A 44 -23.26 11.93 8.85
C LEU A 44 -21.99 11.16 9.25
N TRP A 45 -21.58 11.34 10.51
CA TRP A 45 -20.53 10.53 11.12
C TRP A 45 -21.18 9.37 11.86
N VAL A 46 -20.90 8.15 11.43
CA VAL A 46 -21.42 6.90 12.02
C VAL A 46 -20.23 6.10 12.56
N TRP A 47 -20.39 5.49 13.73
CA TRP A 47 -19.40 4.57 14.29
C TRP A 47 -19.80 3.13 13.93
N GLU A 48 -18.95 2.44 13.17
CA GLU A 48 -19.20 1.08 12.65
C GLU A 48 -17.91 0.28 12.67
N GLU A 49 -17.96 -1.00 13.05
CA GLU A 49 -16.80 -1.92 12.99
C GLU A 49 -15.50 -1.31 13.55
N ASP A 50 -15.62 -0.67 14.72
CA ASP A 50 -14.52 0.00 15.44
C ASP A 50 -13.82 1.14 14.68
N GLN A 51 -14.51 1.77 13.72
CA GLN A 51 -14.03 2.95 13.00
C GLN A 51 -15.13 3.99 12.75
N TRP A 52 -14.71 5.24 12.54
CA TRP A 52 -15.60 6.27 12.05
C TRP A 52 -15.80 6.14 10.54
N VAL A 53 -17.06 6.19 10.12
CA VAL A 53 -17.49 6.17 8.73
C VAL A 53 -18.26 7.46 8.45
N ILE A 54 -17.91 8.11 7.35
CA ILE A 54 -18.61 9.28 6.85
C ILE A 54 -19.59 8.80 5.79
N VAL A 55 -20.86 9.10 6.00
CA VAL A 55 -21.98 8.64 5.16
C VAL A 55 -22.65 9.84 4.53
N TRP A 56 -22.86 9.77 3.22
CA TRP A 56 -23.75 10.64 2.47
C TRP A 56 -24.95 9.82 1.98
N PRO A 57 -26.07 9.79 2.75
CA PRO A 57 -27.22 8.93 2.44
C PRO A 57 -27.80 9.22 1.05
N GLU A 58 -27.93 10.49 0.69
CA GLU A 58 -28.46 10.95 -0.61
C GLU A 58 -27.64 10.45 -1.80
N LEU A 59 -26.33 10.25 -1.59
CA LEU A 59 -25.39 9.81 -2.63
C LEU A 59 -25.19 8.29 -2.63
N ASN A 60 -25.79 7.59 -1.66
CA ASN A 60 -25.44 6.20 -1.34
C ASN A 60 -23.92 5.99 -1.23
N PHE A 61 -23.22 6.99 -0.67
CA PHE A 61 -21.77 7.04 -0.60
C PHE A 61 -21.29 6.93 0.85
N ARG A 62 -20.24 6.14 1.06
CA ARG A 62 -19.69 5.81 2.37
C ARG A 62 -18.18 5.71 2.27
N ILE A 63 -17.46 6.27 3.25
CA ILE A 63 -16.01 6.17 3.32
C ILE A 63 -15.56 6.17 4.77
N SER A 64 -14.63 5.28 5.12
CA SER A 64 -14.04 5.31 6.46
C SER A 64 -13.12 6.53 6.60
N GLU A 65 -13.05 7.09 7.81
CA GLU A 65 -12.16 8.22 8.11
C GLU A 65 -10.70 7.87 7.76
N ARG A 66 -10.28 6.63 8.04
CA ARG A 66 -8.96 6.11 7.66
C ARG A 66 -8.75 6.17 6.15
N ARG A 67 -9.69 5.68 5.36
CA ARG A 67 -9.59 5.68 3.89
C ARG A 67 -9.55 7.11 3.34
N LEU A 68 -10.39 8.00 3.87
CA LEU A 68 -10.37 9.42 3.49
C LEU A 68 -9.00 10.06 3.74
N ARG A 69 -8.40 9.82 4.92
CA ARG A 69 -7.05 10.34 5.24
C ARG A 69 -5.98 9.82 4.28
N ILE A 70 -6.05 8.53 3.91
CA ILE A 70 -5.11 7.92 2.95
C ILE A 70 -5.24 8.60 1.58
N LEU A 71 -6.46 8.75 1.06
CA LEU A 71 -6.70 9.41 -0.23
C LEU A 71 -6.21 10.86 -0.22
N LEU A 72 -6.50 11.62 0.85
CA LEU A 72 -6.06 13.00 1.01
C LEU A 72 -4.53 13.13 0.99
N MET A 73 -3.85 12.32 1.80
CA MET A 73 -2.39 12.34 1.88
C MET A 73 -1.74 11.96 0.55
N ARG A 74 -2.27 10.92 -0.11
CA ARG A 74 -1.79 10.44 -1.40
C ARG A 74 -1.95 11.48 -2.49
N TRP A 75 -3.12 12.10 -2.58
CA TRP A 75 -3.37 13.16 -3.54
C TRP A 75 -2.40 14.33 -3.37
N VAL A 76 -2.15 14.79 -2.13
CA VAL A 76 -1.22 15.91 -1.88
C VAL A 76 0.18 15.55 -2.32
N LEU A 77 0.68 14.38 -1.92
CA LEU A 77 2.04 13.96 -2.22
C LEU A 77 2.24 13.75 -3.73
N ILE A 78 1.34 13.04 -4.40
CA ILE A 78 1.39 12.84 -5.86
C ILE A 78 1.31 14.19 -6.58
N SER A 79 0.38 15.06 -6.20
CA SER A 79 0.24 16.39 -6.80
C SER A 79 1.48 17.26 -6.62
N MET A 80 2.13 17.19 -5.45
CA MET A 80 3.39 17.89 -5.20
C MET A 80 4.53 17.32 -6.05
N SER A 81 4.62 16.00 -6.15
CA SER A 81 5.62 15.31 -6.95
C SER A 81 5.47 15.62 -8.43
N LEU A 82 4.26 15.54 -8.99
CA LEU A 82 3.99 15.86 -10.41
C LEU A 82 4.39 17.30 -10.78
N ARG A 83 4.21 18.27 -9.86
CA ARG A 83 4.63 19.66 -10.11
C ARG A 83 6.14 19.87 -10.06
N ARG A 84 6.87 18.99 -9.40
CA ARG A 84 8.31 19.14 -9.14
C ARG A 84 9.18 18.21 -9.97
N ALA A 85 8.63 17.08 -10.42
CA ALA A 85 9.33 16.07 -11.18
C ALA A 85 9.92 16.67 -12.45
N LYS A 86 11.19 16.38 -12.69
CA LYS A 86 11.85 16.59 -13.97
C LYS A 86 12.51 15.27 -14.40
N PRO A 87 12.66 15.03 -15.72
CA PRO A 87 13.41 13.87 -16.21
C PRO A 87 14.78 13.79 -15.52
N GLY A 88 15.22 12.58 -15.18
CA GLY A 88 16.57 12.34 -14.65
C GLY A 88 16.83 12.83 -13.22
N GLN A 89 15.83 13.37 -12.50
CA GLN A 89 15.99 13.77 -11.10
C GLN A 89 16.04 12.59 -10.10
N GLY A 90 15.77 11.38 -10.57
CA GLY A 90 16.05 10.18 -9.79
C GLY A 90 17.56 10.12 -9.51
N SER A 91 17.96 9.91 -8.25
CA SER A 91 19.36 9.67 -7.95
C SER A 91 19.81 8.40 -8.69
N LEU A 92 20.59 8.57 -9.76
CA LEU A 92 21.43 7.52 -10.33
C LEU A 92 22.56 7.24 -9.34
N ALA A 93 22.22 6.60 -8.21
CA ALA A 93 23.25 5.92 -7.44
C ALA A 93 23.72 4.74 -8.30
N ASP A 94 25.01 4.76 -8.62
CA ASP A 94 25.73 3.77 -9.42
C ASP A 94 25.16 2.36 -9.32
N SER A 95 25.03 1.71 -10.48
CA SER A 95 24.66 0.32 -10.71
C SER A 95 25.65 -0.71 -10.13
N SER A 96 26.42 -0.35 -9.12
CA SER A 96 27.42 -1.20 -8.46
C SER A 96 27.13 -1.32 -6.96
N LYS A 97 26.06 -2.03 -6.59
CA LYS A 97 25.84 -2.68 -5.27
C LYS A 97 24.50 -3.42 -5.20
N SER A 98 24.18 -4.23 -6.22
CA SER A 98 23.03 -5.13 -6.18
C SER A 98 23.31 -6.48 -5.52
N GLU A 99 24.55 -6.76 -5.10
CA GLU A 99 24.96 -8.03 -4.49
C GLU A 99 24.79 -8.10 -2.95
N GLY A 100 24.24 -7.07 -2.29
CA GLY A 100 24.39 -6.92 -0.83
C GLY A 100 23.13 -6.87 0.05
N ILE A 101 21.91 -7.08 -0.44
CA ILE A 101 20.68 -6.78 0.35
C ILE A 101 19.86 -8.02 0.78
N MET A 102 20.24 -9.23 0.35
CA MET A 102 19.94 -10.41 1.18
C MET A 102 21.11 -10.57 2.12
N SER A 103 21.01 -10.09 3.36
CA SER A 103 21.97 -10.56 4.36
C SER A 103 21.79 -12.08 4.43
N SER A 104 22.88 -12.83 4.26
CA SER A 104 22.95 -14.30 4.37
C SER A 104 22.32 -14.88 5.64
N ASN A 105 21.97 -14.03 6.61
CA ASN A 105 21.23 -14.37 7.82
C ASN A 105 19.77 -14.83 7.58
N TRP A 106 19.15 -14.51 6.42
CA TRP A 106 17.77 -14.94 6.12
C TRP A 106 17.68 -16.26 5.35
N GLU A 107 18.78 -16.76 4.79
CA GLU A 107 18.83 -18.06 4.07
C GLU A 107 18.52 -19.25 4.99
N ASN A 108 18.80 -19.08 6.29
CA ASN A 108 18.45 -20.04 7.35
C ASN A 108 17.09 -19.78 7.99
N LEU A 109 16.33 -18.75 7.57
CA LEU A 109 14.96 -18.53 8.03
C LEU A 109 14.02 -19.52 7.35
N PHE A 110 14.16 -20.76 7.80
CA PHE A 110 13.16 -21.80 7.86
C PHE A 110 13.05 -22.71 6.63
N ASN A 111 12.82 -23.97 6.97
CA ASN A 111 12.03 -24.93 6.19
C ASN A 111 10.55 -24.47 6.11
N LEU A 112 10.32 -23.23 5.67
CA LEU A 112 9.02 -22.59 5.52
C LEU A 112 8.31 -23.02 4.24
N SER A 113 9.01 -23.71 3.33
CA SER A 113 8.50 -24.22 2.04
C SER A 113 7.27 -25.11 2.16
N SER A 114 6.99 -25.66 3.35
CA SER A 114 5.76 -26.42 3.63
C SER A 114 4.54 -25.56 3.95
N ARG A 115 4.70 -24.25 4.20
CA ARG A 115 3.64 -23.32 4.58
C ARG A 115 3.35 -22.34 3.45
N ARG A 116 2.08 -21.94 3.33
CA ARG A 116 1.66 -20.94 2.35
C ARG A 116 1.82 -19.53 2.92
N PHE A 117 2.75 -18.78 2.36
CA PHE A 117 2.97 -17.36 2.62
C PHE A 117 3.53 -16.69 1.36
N ALA A 118 3.66 -15.37 1.39
CA ALA A 118 4.45 -14.64 0.42
C ALA A 118 5.27 -13.55 1.14
N VAL A 119 6.53 -13.38 0.75
CA VAL A 119 7.32 -12.21 1.16
C VAL A 119 6.73 -10.97 0.50
N CYS A 120 6.55 -9.93 1.29
CA CYS A 120 6.03 -8.64 0.86
C CYS A 120 6.97 -7.50 1.33
N GLY A 121 6.45 -6.28 1.46
CA GLY A 121 7.21 -5.16 2.03
C GLY A 121 8.47 -4.79 1.25
N GLY A 122 9.52 -4.37 1.97
CA GLY A 122 10.75 -3.84 1.36
C GLY A 122 11.53 -4.87 0.53
N TRP A 123 11.54 -6.12 0.98
CA TRP A 123 12.17 -7.23 0.27
C TRP A 123 11.51 -7.51 -1.08
N ALA A 124 10.18 -7.57 -1.11
CA ALA A 124 9.47 -7.77 -2.37
C ALA A 124 9.61 -6.58 -3.32
N VAL A 125 9.74 -5.35 -2.81
CA VAL A 125 10.04 -4.17 -3.67
C VAL A 125 11.39 -4.32 -4.35
N ASN A 126 12.41 -4.80 -3.63
CA ASN A 126 13.74 -5.01 -4.18
C ASN A 126 13.80 -6.13 -5.24
N TYR A 127 12.75 -6.96 -5.35
CA TYR A 127 12.59 -7.91 -6.45
C TYR A 127 12.12 -7.23 -7.74
N TYR A 128 11.33 -6.15 -7.65
CA TYR A 128 10.72 -5.48 -8.81
C TYR A 128 11.37 -4.15 -9.18
N ALA A 129 12.13 -3.53 -8.28
CA ALA A 129 12.70 -2.20 -8.47
C ALA A 129 14.13 -2.11 -7.92
N ARG A 130 14.76 -0.94 -8.10
CA ARG A 130 16.09 -0.68 -7.53
C ARG A 130 16.11 -0.97 -6.04
N PRO A 131 17.11 -1.72 -5.54
CA PRO A 131 17.16 -2.09 -4.14
C PRO A 131 17.23 -0.88 -3.21
N ARG A 132 16.45 -0.91 -2.13
CA ARG A 132 16.63 -0.06 -0.96
C ARG A 132 17.02 -0.91 0.24
N TYR A 133 17.72 -0.30 1.18
CA TYR A 133 17.99 -0.93 2.46
C TYR A 133 16.68 -1.21 3.21
N THR A 134 16.58 -2.41 3.77
CA THR A 134 15.42 -2.92 4.52
C THR A 134 15.98 -3.85 5.59
N GLN A 135 15.51 -3.74 6.83
CA GLN A 135 16.09 -4.45 7.99
C GLN A 135 15.23 -5.64 8.41
N ASP A 136 13.93 -5.41 8.36
CA ASP A 136 12.81 -6.29 8.60
C ASP A 136 12.50 -7.15 7.37
N LEU A 137 11.95 -8.34 7.64
CA LEU A 137 11.28 -9.17 6.64
C LEU A 137 9.78 -9.10 6.89
N ASP A 138 9.03 -8.76 5.86
CA ASP A 138 7.57 -8.79 5.89
C ASP A 138 7.05 -10.03 5.15
N ILE A 139 6.12 -10.77 5.76
CA ILE A 139 5.36 -11.82 5.07
C ILE A 139 3.87 -11.59 5.19
N VAL A 140 3.13 -12.01 4.17
CA VAL A 140 1.66 -12.06 4.20
C VAL A 140 1.17 -13.49 4.26
N ILE A 141 0.18 -13.71 5.12
CA ILE A 141 -0.51 -14.98 5.36
C ILE A 141 -2.03 -14.76 5.33
N LEU A 142 -2.78 -15.85 5.18
CA LEU A 142 -4.22 -15.80 5.41
C LEU A 142 -4.49 -15.63 6.90
N ILE A 143 -5.46 -14.78 7.26
CA ILE A 143 -5.80 -14.53 8.66
C ILE A 143 -6.15 -15.81 9.43
N GLN A 144 -6.79 -16.77 8.77
CA GLN A 144 -7.19 -18.06 9.35
C GLN A 144 -6.00 -18.94 9.76
N ASP A 145 -4.80 -18.69 9.23
CA ASP A 145 -3.59 -19.44 9.54
C ASP A 145 -2.77 -18.81 10.66
N ILE A 146 -3.20 -17.66 11.22
CA ILE A 146 -2.39 -16.94 12.20
C ILE A 146 -2.03 -17.78 13.43
N GLU A 147 -2.97 -18.54 13.99
CA GLU A 147 -2.71 -19.34 15.19
C GLU A 147 -1.66 -20.44 14.90
N ARG A 148 -1.67 -20.99 13.68
CA ARG A 148 -0.67 -21.97 13.24
C ARG A 148 0.70 -21.34 13.05
N TRP A 149 0.74 -20.11 12.55
CA TRP A 149 1.95 -19.32 12.43
C TRP A 149 2.52 -18.94 13.79
N ASP A 150 1.67 -18.54 14.73
CA ASP A 150 2.07 -18.18 16.08
C ASP A 150 2.70 -19.38 16.82
N ALA A 151 2.03 -20.54 16.79
CA ALA A 151 2.55 -21.77 17.38
C ALA A 151 3.87 -22.22 16.72
N PHE A 152 3.97 -22.11 15.40
CA PHE A 152 5.20 -22.44 14.68
C PHE A 152 6.35 -21.51 15.05
N LEU A 153 6.12 -20.19 15.03
CA LEU A 153 7.16 -19.21 15.34
C LEU A 153 7.65 -19.38 16.79
N GLN A 154 6.74 -19.61 17.74
CA GLN A 154 7.11 -19.90 19.13
C GLN A 154 7.96 -21.16 19.28
N ASP A 155 7.62 -22.25 18.59
CA ASP A 155 8.42 -23.49 18.57
C ASP A 155 9.83 -23.27 18.00
N GLN A 156 9.97 -22.32 17.06
CA GLN A 156 11.25 -21.92 16.47
C GLN A 156 11.99 -20.84 17.29
N GLY A 157 11.53 -20.53 18.51
CA GLY A 157 12.18 -19.56 19.40
C GLY A 157 11.92 -18.09 19.05
N TRP A 158 10.89 -17.80 18.25
CA TRP A 158 10.43 -16.45 17.99
C TRP A 158 9.37 -16.02 19.00
N HIS A 159 9.41 -14.75 19.37
CA HIS A 159 8.51 -14.16 20.35
C HIS A 159 7.79 -12.96 19.74
N ARG A 160 6.47 -12.90 19.94
CA ARG A 160 5.65 -11.77 19.52
C ARG A 160 6.01 -10.52 20.33
N THR A 161 6.29 -9.41 19.65
CA THR A 161 6.72 -8.14 20.29
C THR A 161 5.67 -7.04 20.17
N GLY A 162 4.82 -7.08 19.14
CA GLY A 162 3.85 -6.01 18.90
C GLY A 162 2.76 -6.41 17.91
N GLN A 163 1.69 -5.62 17.88
CA GLN A 163 0.61 -5.74 16.90
C GLN A 163 0.78 -4.70 15.80
N LEU A 164 0.58 -5.12 14.55
CA LEU A 164 0.70 -4.26 13.38
C LEU A 164 -0.58 -3.47 13.13
N SER A 165 -0.44 -2.22 12.66
CA SER A 165 -1.56 -1.31 12.37
C SER A 165 -2.46 -1.71 11.18
N ILE A 166 -1.98 -2.68 10.39
CA ILE A 166 -2.67 -3.23 9.20
C ILE A 166 -3.12 -4.68 9.42
N GLY A 167 -3.12 -5.14 10.68
CA GLY A 167 -3.37 -6.54 11.03
C GLY A 167 -2.10 -7.37 11.00
N GLY A 168 -2.04 -8.38 11.86
CA GLY A 168 -0.82 -9.15 12.06
C GLY A 168 0.01 -8.70 13.26
N TRP A 169 1.22 -9.24 13.36
CA TRP A 169 2.11 -9.05 14.50
C TRP A 169 3.57 -9.07 14.08
N THR A 170 4.38 -8.36 14.87
CA THR A 170 5.83 -8.40 14.80
C THR A 170 6.36 -9.52 15.70
N TYR A 171 7.34 -10.25 15.21
CA TYR A 171 8.04 -11.32 15.92
C TYR A 171 9.54 -11.07 15.92
N THR A 172 10.23 -11.47 16.99
CA THR A 172 11.69 -11.45 17.05
C THR A 172 12.27 -12.72 17.66
N ASN A 173 13.47 -13.10 17.22
CA ASN A 173 14.29 -14.11 17.89
C ASN A 173 15.49 -13.48 18.66
N GLY A 174 15.43 -12.16 18.90
CA GLY A 174 16.50 -11.38 19.54
C GLY A 174 17.56 -10.84 18.59
N THR A 175 17.66 -11.37 17.37
CA THR A 175 18.60 -10.87 16.33
C THR A 175 17.85 -10.24 15.16
N LEU A 176 16.75 -10.86 14.75
CA LEU A 176 15.99 -10.51 13.56
C LEU A 176 14.54 -10.17 13.91
N GLU A 177 13.91 -9.40 13.03
CA GLU A 177 12.53 -8.94 13.16
C GLU A 177 11.71 -9.38 11.94
N LEU A 178 10.62 -10.10 12.18
CA LEU A 178 9.70 -10.63 11.19
C LEU A 178 8.31 -10.05 11.41
N ASP A 179 7.81 -9.31 10.42
CA ASP A 179 6.45 -8.83 10.39
C ASP A 179 5.55 -9.83 9.66
N VAL A 180 4.56 -10.37 10.38
CA VAL A 180 3.60 -11.34 9.84
C VAL A 180 2.26 -10.65 9.67
N LEU A 181 1.93 -10.27 8.43
CA LEU A 181 0.68 -9.65 8.03
C LEU A 181 -0.41 -10.70 7.84
N ALA A 182 -1.38 -10.70 8.75
CA ALA A 182 -2.54 -11.58 8.70
C ALA A 182 -3.75 -10.81 8.16
N ILE A 183 -4.00 -10.92 6.86
CA ILE A 183 -4.98 -10.08 6.16
C ILE A 183 -6.24 -10.91 5.83
N ASN A 184 -7.41 -10.32 6.06
CA ASN A 184 -8.72 -10.92 5.79
C ASN A 184 -9.43 -10.31 4.57
N ASP A 185 -8.66 -10.01 3.52
CA ASP A 185 -9.23 -9.50 2.28
C ASP A 185 -9.35 -10.63 1.26
N SER A 186 -10.41 -10.59 0.44
CA SER A 186 -10.71 -11.64 -0.53
C SER A 186 -9.62 -11.84 -1.60
N TRP A 187 -8.80 -10.81 -1.88
CA TRP A 187 -7.71 -10.90 -2.83
C TRP A 187 -6.48 -11.66 -2.29
N VAL A 188 -6.32 -11.77 -0.97
CA VAL A 188 -5.10 -12.30 -0.33
C VAL A 188 -4.89 -13.78 -0.65
N SER A 189 -5.98 -14.57 -0.68
CA SER A 189 -5.89 -15.99 -1.03
C SER A 189 -5.38 -16.20 -2.45
N GLN A 190 -5.83 -15.38 -3.39
CA GLN A 190 -5.36 -15.44 -4.77
C GLN A 190 -3.88 -15.03 -4.83
N ALA A 191 -3.53 -13.92 -4.17
CA ALA A 191 -2.17 -13.39 -4.17
C ALA A 191 -1.13 -14.37 -3.58
N ILE A 192 -1.46 -15.03 -2.46
CA ILE A 192 -0.58 -16.05 -1.86
C ILE A 192 -0.45 -17.26 -2.78
N ASN A 193 -1.53 -17.69 -3.44
CA ASN A 193 -1.48 -18.82 -4.37
C ASN A 193 -0.60 -18.51 -5.59
N GLU A 194 -0.73 -17.32 -6.18
CA GLU A 194 0.11 -16.88 -7.28
C GLU A 194 1.58 -16.73 -6.84
N ALA A 195 1.83 -16.25 -5.62
CA ALA A 195 3.18 -16.13 -5.06
C ALA A 195 3.95 -17.46 -5.04
N GLN A 196 3.25 -18.59 -4.89
CA GLN A 196 3.89 -19.91 -4.88
C GLN A 196 4.57 -20.27 -6.22
N ASN A 197 4.18 -19.58 -7.30
CA ASN A 197 4.82 -19.71 -8.62
C ASN A 197 5.76 -18.54 -8.94
N ASN A 198 5.82 -17.52 -8.07
CA ASN A 198 6.67 -16.35 -8.20
C ASN A 198 7.77 -16.40 -7.14
N VAL A 199 8.72 -17.32 -7.33
CA VAL A 199 9.70 -17.73 -6.32
C VAL A 199 11.09 -17.20 -6.68
N ARG A 200 11.79 -16.64 -5.69
CA ARG A 200 13.21 -16.27 -5.78
C ARG A 200 14.00 -16.99 -4.69
N ASP A 201 15.05 -17.71 -5.07
CA ASP A 201 15.92 -18.44 -4.15
C ASP A 201 15.14 -19.37 -3.18
N GLY A 202 14.07 -19.99 -3.68
CA GLY A 202 13.18 -20.87 -2.90
C GLY A 202 12.14 -20.15 -2.04
N ILE A 203 12.08 -18.83 -2.08
CA ILE A 203 11.18 -17.99 -1.28
C ILE A 203 10.04 -17.45 -2.17
N PRO A 204 8.76 -17.73 -1.86
CA PRO A 204 7.61 -17.13 -2.55
C PRO A 204 7.58 -15.61 -2.34
N ILE A 205 7.60 -14.84 -3.42
CA ILE A 205 7.49 -13.38 -3.42
C ILE A 205 6.07 -12.99 -3.85
N LEU A 206 5.47 -12.03 -3.18
CA LEU A 206 4.15 -11.52 -3.55
C LEU A 206 4.18 -10.90 -4.96
N PRO A 207 3.33 -11.35 -5.90
CA PRO A 207 3.35 -10.82 -7.27
C PRO A 207 3.10 -9.32 -7.32
N LEU A 208 3.71 -8.65 -8.30
CA LEU A 208 3.72 -7.20 -8.41
C LEU A 208 2.33 -6.53 -8.27
N PRO A 209 1.25 -6.98 -8.95
CA PRO A 209 -0.06 -6.36 -8.78
C PRO A 209 -0.50 -6.33 -7.31
N TRP A 210 -0.39 -7.45 -6.62
CA TRP A 210 -0.82 -7.57 -5.22
C TRP A 210 0.05 -6.76 -4.28
N LEU A 211 1.36 -6.68 -4.54
CA LEU A 211 2.26 -5.82 -3.79
C LEU A 211 1.91 -4.33 -3.97
N VAL A 212 1.56 -3.92 -5.19
CA VAL A 212 1.08 -2.57 -5.49
C VAL A 212 -0.23 -2.29 -4.74
N LEU A 213 -1.21 -3.20 -4.81
CA LEU A 213 -2.48 -3.06 -4.10
C LEU A 213 -2.29 -2.94 -2.58
N MET A 214 -1.44 -3.80 -2.00
CA MET A 214 -1.13 -3.79 -0.57
C MET A 214 -0.54 -2.44 -0.15
N LYS A 215 0.43 -1.91 -0.90
CA LYS A 215 1.05 -0.62 -0.63
C LYS A 215 0.09 0.55 -0.82
N LEU A 216 -0.76 0.47 -1.85
CA LEU A 216 -1.77 1.46 -2.14
C LEU A 216 -2.78 1.58 -0.99
N ASN A 217 -3.15 0.44 -0.40
CA ASN A 217 -4.04 0.37 0.76
C ASN A 217 -3.37 0.78 2.08
N ALA A 218 -2.06 0.53 2.23
CA ALA A 218 -1.30 0.97 3.40
C ALA A 218 -1.15 2.50 3.45
N GLY A 219 -0.97 3.15 2.29
CA GLY A 219 -1.05 4.60 2.14
C GLY A 219 0.07 5.40 2.82
N ARG A 220 1.16 4.76 3.28
CA ARG A 220 2.30 5.47 3.89
C ARG A 220 3.09 6.22 2.82
N THR A 221 3.77 7.31 3.20
CA THR A 221 4.59 8.10 2.27
C THR A 221 5.63 7.26 1.53
N GLY A 222 6.30 6.33 2.24
CA GLY A 222 7.27 5.41 1.62
C GLY A 222 6.67 4.43 0.62
N ASP A 223 5.40 4.04 0.82
CA ASP A 223 4.70 3.11 -0.06
C ASP A 223 4.42 3.73 -1.44
N GLN A 224 4.16 5.04 -1.51
CA GLN A 224 3.98 5.74 -2.79
C GLN A 224 5.28 5.76 -3.62
N ALA A 225 6.41 6.02 -2.97
CA ALA A 225 7.71 5.98 -3.63
C ALA A 225 8.06 4.56 -4.10
N ASP A 226 7.73 3.54 -3.30
CA ASP A 226 7.91 2.13 -3.70
C ASP A 226 7.03 1.79 -4.92
N ILE A 227 5.75 2.20 -4.95
CA ILE A 227 4.85 1.99 -6.09
C ILE A 227 5.39 2.69 -7.34
N SER A 228 5.75 3.98 -7.24
CA SER A 228 6.33 4.74 -8.36
C SER A 228 7.54 4.03 -8.95
N ARG A 229 8.47 3.58 -8.09
CA ARG A 229 9.69 2.87 -8.52
C ARG A 229 9.40 1.52 -9.19
N MET A 230 8.46 0.73 -8.67
CA MET A 230 8.11 -0.57 -9.25
C MET A 230 7.33 -0.45 -10.56
N LEU A 231 6.42 0.52 -10.66
CA LEU A 231 5.63 0.72 -11.89
C LEU A 231 6.47 1.42 -12.97
N GLY A 232 7.36 2.33 -12.59
CA GLY A 232 8.23 3.06 -13.50
C GLY A 232 9.12 2.16 -14.36
N THR A 233 9.48 0.96 -13.88
CA THR A 233 10.31 0.03 -14.66
C THR A 233 9.53 -0.76 -15.71
N LEU A 234 8.20 -0.68 -15.72
CA LEU A 234 7.34 -1.45 -16.62
C LEU A 234 7.20 -0.76 -17.98
N SER A 235 7.08 -1.56 -19.04
CA SER A 235 6.51 -1.08 -20.30
C SER A 235 5.03 -0.72 -20.12
N LEU A 236 4.49 0.08 -21.04
CA LEU A 236 3.06 0.45 -21.00
C LEU A 236 2.14 -0.78 -21.04
N ALA A 237 2.52 -1.82 -21.80
CA ALA A 237 1.74 -3.06 -21.90
C ALA A 237 1.73 -3.85 -20.57
N GLU A 238 2.88 -3.97 -19.90
CA GLU A 238 2.97 -4.60 -18.58
C GLU A 238 2.20 -3.80 -17.53
N PHE A 239 2.32 -2.47 -17.55
CA PHE A 239 1.54 -1.60 -16.67
C PHE A 239 0.03 -1.80 -16.86
N GLN A 240 -0.45 -1.83 -18.10
CA GLN A 240 -1.87 -2.10 -18.39
C GLN A 240 -2.33 -3.47 -17.88
N GLN A 241 -1.49 -4.50 -17.95
CA GLN A 241 -1.79 -5.82 -17.37
C GLN A 241 -1.93 -5.74 -15.84
N VAL A 242 -1.03 -5.02 -15.17
CA VAL A 242 -1.14 -4.77 -13.72
C VAL A 242 -2.46 -4.08 -13.39
N ILE A 243 -2.82 -3.02 -14.12
CA ILE A 243 -4.09 -2.30 -13.91
C ILE A 243 -5.30 -3.21 -14.15
N GLN A 244 -5.26 -4.06 -15.17
CA GLN A 244 -6.35 -5.00 -15.46
C GLN A 244 -6.56 -6.00 -14.30
N ILE A 245 -5.48 -6.53 -13.71
CA ILE A 245 -5.55 -7.42 -12.54
C ILE A 245 -6.11 -6.69 -11.32
N LEU A 246 -5.76 -5.42 -11.15
CA LEU A 246 -6.18 -4.61 -10.01
C LEU A 246 -7.56 -3.97 -10.14
N ALA A 247 -8.13 -3.93 -11.34
CA ALA A 247 -9.40 -3.25 -11.60
C ALA A 247 -10.56 -3.70 -10.68
N PRO A 248 -10.73 -5.00 -10.34
CA PRO A 248 -11.79 -5.44 -9.41
C PRO A 248 -11.60 -4.97 -7.97
N TRP A 249 -10.37 -4.55 -7.61
CA TRP A 249 -9.95 -4.26 -6.24
C TRP A 249 -9.67 -2.78 -6.00
N THR A 250 -9.77 -1.95 -7.04
CA THR A 250 -9.40 -0.54 -7.02
C THR A 250 -10.55 0.36 -7.41
N SER A 251 -10.62 1.50 -6.75
CA SER A 251 -11.50 2.61 -7.13
C SER A 251 -11.02 3.33 -8.40
N ALA A 252 -11.80 4.27 -8.93
CA ALA A 252 -11.35 5.08 -10.07
C ALA A 252 -10.16 5.96 -9.68
N GLU A 253 -10.18 6.49 -8.47
CA GLU A 253 -9.15 7.34 -7.88
C GLU A 253 -7.85 6.58 -7.65
N ASP A 254 -7.96 5.33 -7.18
CA ASP A 254 -6.80 4.44 -7.11
C ASP A 254 -6.13 4.26 -8.47
N ARG A 255 -6.91 4.12 -9.55
CA ARG A 255 -6.35 3.99 -10.91
C ARG A 255 -5.71 5.29 -11.39
N GLU A 256 -6.34 6.44 -11.15
CA GLU A 256 -5.72 7.75 -11.46
C GLU A 256 -4.39 7.93 -10.72
N ASP A 257 -4.34 7.56 -9.44
CA ASP A 257 -3.12 7.64 -8.64
C ASP A 257 -2.05 6.66 -9.15
N LEU A 258 -2.44 5.46 -9.59
CA LEU A 258 -1.52 4.50 -10.20
C LEU A 258 -0.96 5.00 -11.55
N ASP A 259 -1.79 5.62 -12.39
CA ASP A 259 -1.35 6.25 -13.64
C ASP A 259 -0.33 7.37 -13.37
N ALA A 260 -0.61 8.22 -12.38
CA ALA A 260 0.29 9.29 -11.97
C ALA A 260 1.62 8.75 -11.41
N LEU A 261 1.58 7.72 -10.57
CA LEU A 261 2.76 7.07 -10.01
C LEU A 261 3.58 6.37 -11.09
N TYR A 262 2.94 5.75 -12.09
CA TYR A 262 3.61 5.19 -13.26
C TYR A 262 4.38 6.28 -14.03
N GLN A 263 3.74 7.41 -14.32
CA GLN A 263 4.37 8.54 -15.01
C GLN A 263 5.56 9.11 -14.23
N LEU A 264 5.41 9.27 -12.91
CA LEU A 264 6.50 9.72 -12.04
C LEU A 264 7.69 8.76 -12.09
N GLY A 265 7.44 7.46 -11.99
CA GLY A 265 8.49 6.45 -12.09
C GLY A 265 9.20 6.45 -13.44
N GLN A 266 8.47 6.66 -14.55
CA GLN A 266 9.06 6.79 -15.88
C GLN A 266 9.98 8.01 -15.99
N LEU A 267 9.58 9.16 -15.43
CA LEU A 267 10.40 10.38 -15.41
C LEU A 267 11.69 10.20 -14.60
N GLU A 268 11.65 9.42 -13.51
CA GLU A 268 12.85 9.11 -12.72
C GLU A 268 13.88 8.26 -13.48
N ILE A 269 13.42 7.42 -14.42
CA ILE A 269 14.28 6.51 -15.20
C ILE A 269 14.78 7.15 -16.49
N GLN A 270 14.04 8.08 -17.07
CA GLN A 270 14.47 8.83 -18.25
C GLN A 270 15.78 9.57 -17.93
N SER A 271 16.85 9.17 -18.63
CA SER A 271 18.10 9.92 -18.68
C SER A 271 17.90 11.20 -19.49
N GLU A 272 18.50 12.31 -19.03
CA GLU A 272 18.57 13.58 -19.79
C GLU A 272 19.14 13.40 -21.21
#